data_AF-I6CGS2-F1
#
_entry.id   AF-I6CGS2-F1
#
_cell.length_a   1.000
_cell.length_b   1.000
_cell.length_c   1.000
_cell.angle_alpha   90.00
_cell.angle_beta   90.00
_cell.angle_gamma   90.00
#
_symmetry.space_group_name_H-M   'P 1'
#
loop_
_entity.id
_entity.type
_entity.pdbx_description
1 polymer ?
#
loop_
_entity_poly.entity_id
_entity_poly.type
_entity_poly.pdbx_seq_one_letter_code
_entity_poly.pdbx_strand_id
1 'polypeptide(L)'
;MKKVFAKSLLVAAMFSVAGSALAVQKDITVTANVDAALDMTQTDNTALPKAVEMQYLPGQGLQSYQLMTKIWSNDVTKDVKMQLVSPEQLVQSLDASKIVPLTVT
;
A
#
# COMPACT_ATOMS: atom_id res chain seq x y z
N MET A 1 -25.79 7.83 75.59
CA MET A 1 -26.04 8.62 74.36
C MET A 1 -24.78 8.93 73.51
N LYS A 2 -23.57 8.44 73.83
CA LYS A 2 -22.34 8.73 73.05
C LYS A 2 -22.04 7.74 71.91
N LYS A 3 -22.65 6.54 71.91
CA LYS A 3 -22.39 5.47 70.93
C LYS A 3 -23.17 5.60 69.61
N VAL A 4 -24.20 6.46 69.58
CA VAL A 4 -25.10 6.63 68.41
C VAL A 4 -24.53 7.67 67.43
N PHE A 5 -23.88 8.73 67.94
CA PHE A 5 -23.24 9.75 67.11
C PHE A 5 -22.04 9.24 66.31
N ALA A 6 -21.21 8.37 66.90
CA ALA A 6 -20.07 7.77 66.20
C ALA A 6 -20.50 6.87 65.02
N LYS A 7 -21.63 6.16 65.15
CA LYS A 7 -22.19 5.32 64.08
C LYS A 7 -22.81 6.16 62.95
N SER A 8 -23.48 7.26 63.29
CA SER A 8 -24.08 8.18 62.32
C SER A 8 -23.03 8.93 61.49
N LEU A 9 -21.92 9.35 62.11
CA LEU A 9 -20.83 10.04 61.41
C LEU A 9 -20.06 9.13 60.45
N LEU A 10 -19.89 7.86 60.82
CA LEU A 10 -19.20 6.85 60.02
C LEU A 10 -20.04 6.40 58.82
N VAL A 11 -21.37 6.34 58.98
CA VAL A 11 -22.31 6.14 57.87
C VAL A 11 -22.34 7.35 56.93
N ALA A 12 -22.36 8.58 57.46
CA ALA A 12 -22.31 9.80 56.63
C ALA A 12 -21.01 9.92 55.82
N ALA A 13 -19.88 9.50 56.38
CA ALA A 13 -18.59 9.43 55.69
C ALA A 13 -18.50 8.30 54.63
N MET A 14 -19.31 7.24 54.75
CA MET A 14 -19.41 6.20 53.72
C MET A 14 -20.33 6.62 52.55
N PHE A 15 -21.37 7.41 52.84
CA PHE A 15 -22.23 8.00 51.80
C PHE A 15 -21.53 9.11 50.99
N SER A 16 -20.54 9.80 51.55
CA SER A 16 -19.76 10.80 50.79
C SER A 16 -18.76 10.19 49.80
N VAL A 17 -18.38 8.91 49.97
CA VAL A 17 -17.51 8.18 49.02
C VAL A 17 -18.35 7.44 47.96
N ALA A 18 -19.61 7.11 48.27
CA ALA A 18 -20.55 6.52 47.31
C ALA A 18 -20.95 7.46 46.17
N GLY A 19 -20.73 8.78 46.32
CA GLY A 19 -20.93 9.77 45.27
C GLY A 19 -19.77 9.87 44.26
N SER A 20 -18.64 9.21 44.52
CA SER A 20 -17.46 9.27 43.65
C SER A 20 -17.39 8.04 42.76
N ALA A 21 -18.43 7.82 41.97
CA ALA A 21 -18.29 7.11 40.70
C ALA A 21 -17.49 7.98 39.72
N LEU A 22 -16.23 8.29 40.06
CA LEU A 22 -15.27 8.85 39.12
C LEU A 22 -14.79 7.68 38.25
N ALA A 23 -15.67 7.15 37.42
CA ALA A 23 -15.26 6.32 36.30
C ALA A 23 -14.47 7.24 35.36
N VAL A 24 -13.16 7.25 35.54
CA VAL A 24 -12.25 7.99 34.65
C VAL A 24 -12.17 7.20 33.35
N GLN A 25 -13.12 7.46 32.46
CA GLN A 25 -13.11 6.96 31.10
C GLN A 25 -12.12 7.79 30.28
N LYS A 26 -11.09 7.12 29.76
CA LYS A 26 -10.12 7.69 28.83
C LYS A 26 -10.28 6.98 27.51
N ASP A 27 -11.24 7.43 26.73
CA ASP A 27 -11.38 6.93 25.36
C ASP A 27 -10.22 7.48 24.54
N ILE A 28 -9.38 6.57 24.05
CA ILE A 28 -8.32 6.90 23.10
C ILE A 28 -8.82 6.41 21.74
N THR A 29 -9.28 7.34 20.92
CA THR A 29 -9.58 7.04 19.53
C THR A 29 -8.27 6.88 18.77
N VAL A 30 -8.01 5.67 18.26
CA VAL A 30 -6.84 5.37 17.42
C VAL A 30 -7.32 5.20 15.98
N THR A 31 -6.76 6.00 15.08
CA THR A 31 -7.03 5.93 13.64
C THR A 31 -5.73 5.66 12.89
N ALA A 32 -5.77 4.77 11.90
CA ALA A 32 -4.69 4.53 10.95
C ALA A 32 -5.28 4.36 9.56
N ASN A 33 -4.69 5.04 8.58
CA ASN A 33 -5.01 4.89 7.16
C ASN A 33 -3.82 4.22 6.48
N VAL A 34 -4.10 3.22 5.64
CA VAL A 34 -3.11 2.56 4.78
C VAL A 34 -3.54 2.78 3.34
N ASP A 35 -2.73 3.51 2.59
CA ASP A 35 -3.00 3.78 1.18
C ASP A 35 -2.71 2.55 0.32
N ALA A 36 -3.46 2.39 -0.76
CA ALA A 36 -3.22 1.33 -1.73
C ALA A 36 -1.88 1.56 -2.46
N ALA A 37 -1.08 0.51 -2.55
CA ALA A 37 0.21 0.48 -3.22
C ALA A 37 0.27 -0.69 -4.21
N LEU A 38 1.00 -0.48 -5.30
CA LEU A 38 1.20 -1.45 -6.38
C LEU A 38 2.64 -1.38 -6.86
N ASP A 39 3.28 -2.53 -7.05
CA ASP A 39 4.62 -2.63 -7.64
C ASP A 39 4.75 -3.88 -8.53
N MET A 40 5.78 -3.94 -9.38
CA MET A 40 6.05 -5.06 -10.28
C MET A 40 7.53 -5.45 -10.27
N THR A 41 7.79 -6.74 -10.04
CA THR A 41 9.14 -7.31 -10.04
C THR A 41 9.23 -8.47 -11.02
N GLN A 42 10.44 -8.95 -11.27
CA GLN A 42 10.63 -10.29 -11.82
C GLN A 42 10.17 -11.36 -10.82
N THR A 43 9.99 -12.59 -11.28
CA THR A 43 9.54 -13.71 -10.43
C THR A 43 10.51 -14.06 -9.29
N ASP A 44 11.77 -13.68 -9.41
CA ASP A 44 12.82 -13.85 -8.40
C ASP A 44 12.91 -12.68 -7.41
N ASN A 45 11.97 -11.73 -7.48
CA ASN A 45 11.91 -10.48 -6.70
C ASN A 45 12.94 -9.41 -7.10
N THR A 46 13.70 -9.61 -8.19
CA THR A 46 14.57 -8.55 -8.71
C THR A 46 13.76 -7.48 -9.45
N ALA A 47 14.28 -6.26 -9.48
CA ALA A 47 13.66 -5.18 -10.25
C ALA A 47 13.63 -5.51 -11.75
N LEU A 48 12.66 -4.94 -12.47
CA LEU A 48 12.64 -5.06 -13.92
C LEU A 48 13.87 -4.38 -14.53
N PRO A 49 14.45 -4.94 -15.61
CA PRO A 49 15.58 -4.31 -16.29
C PRO A 49 15.23 -2.91 -16.78
N LYS A 50 16.14 -1.95 -16.56
CA LYS A 50 15.97 -0.57 -17.06
C LYS A 50 16.19 -0.45 -18.57
N ALA A 51 16.87 -1.42 -19.17
CA ALA A 51 17.18 -1.47 -20.58
C ALA A 51 17.09 -2.92 -21.06
N VAL A 52 16.59 -3.09 -22.29
CA VAL A 52 16.46 -4.37 -22.97
C VAL A 52 17.03 -4.21 -24.37
N GLU A 53 17.90 -5.13 -24.78
CA GLU A 53 18.40 -5.21 -26.14
C GLU A 53 17.62 -6.28 -26.92
N MET A 54 17.10 -5.90 -28.09
CA MET A 54 16.38 -6.82 -28.97
C MET A 54 17.33 -7.28 -30.10
N GLN A 55 17.57 -8.59 -30.18
CA GLN A 55 18.42 -9.16 -31.22
C GLN A 55 17.75 -9.03 -32.59
N TYR A 56 18.45 -8.47 -33.57
CA TYR A 56 18.04 -8.51 -34.97
C TYR A 56 18.62 -9.74 -35.67
N LEU A 57 17.76 -10.52 -36.33
CA LEU A 57 18.15 -11.65 -37.17
C LEU A 57 17.87 -11.31 -38.64
N PRO A 58 18.89 -11.27 -39.52
CA PRO A 58 18.67 -11.04 -40.95
C PRO A 58 17.66 -12.03 -41.54
N GLY A 59 16.64 -11.52 -42.22
CA GLY A 59 15.56 -12.31 -42.83
C GLY A 59 14.41 -12.70 -41.88
N GLN A 60 14.56 -12.57 -40.56
CA GLN A 60 13.50 -12.82 -39.58
C GLN A 60 13.05 -11.55 -38.83
N GLY A 61 13.92 -10.54 -38.73
CA GLY A 61 13.61 -9.27 -38.06
C GLY A 61 14.06 -9.22 -36.60
N LEU A 62 13.46 -8.32 -35.83
CA LEU A 62 13.72 -8.16 -34.39
C LEU A 62 13.06 -9.30 -33.61
N GLN A 63 13.84 -9.96 -32.75
CA GLN A 63 13.32 -10.98 -31.83
C GLN A 63 12.59 -10.33 -30.65
N SER A 64 11.41 -10.85 -30.33
CA SER A 64 10.65 -10.45 -29.14
C SER A 64 11.42 -10.76 -27.86
N TYR A 65 11.35 -9.82 -26.91
CA TYR A 65 11.83 -10.03 -25.55
C TYR A 65 10.67 -10.49 -24.66
N GLN A 66 10.91 -11.52 -23.85
CA GLN A 66 9.92 -12.07 -22.92
C GLN A 66 10.50 -12.10 -21.51
N LEU A 67 9.71 -11.67 -20.54
CA LEU A 67 10.08 -11.63 -19.14
C LEU A 67 8.92 -12.08 -18.26
N MET A 68 9.20 -12.97 -17.32
CA MET A 68 8.22 -13.39 -16.32
C MET A 68 8.19 -12.36 -15.19
N THR A 69 7.04 -11.73 -14.98
CA THR A 69 6.85 -10.69 -13.95
C THR A 69 5.81 -11.10 -12.92
N LYS A 70 5.84 -10.43 -11.78
CA LYS A 70 4.87 -10.58 -10.69
C LYS A 70 4.45 -9.20 -10.19
N ILE A 71 3.15 -9.04 -9.97
CA ILE A 71 2.55 -7.83 -9.41
C ILE A 71 2.38 -8.02 -7.91
N TRP A 72 2.74 -6.98 -7.16
CA TRP A 72 2.58 -6.89 -5.71
C TRP A 72 1.56 -5.80 -5.40
N SER A 73 0.60 -6.11 -4.53
CA SER A 73 -0.34 -5.12 -4.02
C SER A 73 -0.70 -5.42 -2.58
N ASN A 74 -0.96 -4.37 -1.80
CA ASN A 74 -1.54 -4.48 -0.47
C ASN A 74 -3.08 -4.54 -0.48
N ASP A 75 -3.74 -4.30 -1.63
CA ASP A 75 -5.18 -4.46 -1.82
C ASP A 75 -5.47 -5.41 -2.99
N VAL A 76 -5.61 -6.69 -2.68
CA VAL A 76 -5.83 -7.77 -3.66
C VAL A 76 -7.27 -7.87 -4.18
N THR A 77 -8.16 -7.00 -3.71
CA THR A 77 -9.57 -7.01 -4.11
C THR A 77 -9.87 -6.11 -5.31
N LYS A 78 -8.90 -5.30 -5.73
CA LYS A 78 -9.04 -4.34 -6.82
C LYS A 78 -8.51 -4.90 -8.14
N ASP A 79 -9.13 -4.48 -9.23
CA ASP A 79 -8.62 -4.72 -10.57
C ASP A 79 -7.37 -3.88 -10.83
N VAL A 80 -6.40 -4.47 -11.54
CA VAL A 80 -5.20 -3.77 -12.02
C VAL A 80 -5.45 -3.27 -13.44
N LYS A 81 -5.22 -1.97 -13.68
CA LYS A 81 -5.30 -1.35 -15.01
C LYS A 81 -3.90 -1.04 -15.51
N MET A 82 -3.59 -1.51 -16.72
CA MET A 82 -2.28 -1.33 -17.36
C MET A 82 -2.44 -0.53 -18.66
N GLN A 83 -1.59 0.46 -18.86
CA GLN A 83 -1.51 1.21 -20.11
C GLN A 83 -0.08 1.72 -20.31
N LEU A 84 0.30 1.90 -21.57
CA LEU A 84 1.52 2.61 -21.91
C LEU A 84 1.25 4.12 -21.81
N VAL A 85 2.20 4.86 -21.25
CA VAL A 85 2.10 6.33 -21.12
C VAL A 85 2.20 7.00 -22.50
N SER A 86 2.92 6.38 -23.43
CA SER A 86 3.10 6.82 -24.81
C SER A 86 3.24 5.61 -25.74
N PRO A 87 2.99 5.76 -27.05
CA PRO A 87 3.24 4.70 -28.02
C PRO A 87 4.70 4.21 -27.98
N GLU A 88 4.87 2.90 -28.04
CA GLU A 88 6.16 2.23 -28.05
C GLU A 88 6.80 2.27 -29.45
N GLN A 89 8.02 2.81 -29.53
CA GLN A 89 8.72 3.02 -30.79
C GLN A 89 10.21 2.80 -30.62
N LEU A 90 10.83 2.09 -31.57
CA LEU A 90 12.27 2.06 -31.73
C LEU A 90 12.67 3.13 -32.75
N VAL A 91 13.45 4.10 -32.31
CA VAL A 91 13.86 5.25 -33.12
C VAL A 91 15.36 5.17 -33.38
N GLN A 92 15.78 5.46 -34.61
CA GLN A 92 17.20 5.52 -34.92
C GLN A 92 17.86 6.74 -34.26
N SER A 93 18.97 6.53 -33.56
CA SER A 93 19.64 7.59 -32.78
C SER A 93 20.14 8.78 -33.61
N LEU A 94 20.37 8.60 -34.91
CA LEU A 94 20.88 9.64 -35.82
C LEU A 94 19.79 10.28 -36.69
N ASP A 95 18.62 9.66 -36.82
CA ASP A 95 17.50 10.15 -37.64
C ASP A 95 16.17 9.76 -36.99
N ALA A 96 15.56 10.73 -36.33
CA ALA A 96 14.30 10.54 -35.61
C ALA A 96 13.09 10.26 -36.52
N SER A 97 13.24 10.41 -37.85
CA SER A 97 12.18 10.05 -38.80
C SER A 97 12.12 8.54 -39.09
N LYS A 98 13.19 7.79 -38.76
CA LYS A 98 13.26 6.34 -38.94
C LYS A 98 12.73 5.65 -37.69
N ILE A 99 11.49 5.21 -37.78
CA ILE A 99 10.73 4.63 -36.68
C ILE A 99 10.35 3.19 -37.02
N VAL A 100 10.59 2.28 -36.09
CA VAL A 100 10.05 0.93 -36.09
C VAL A 100 9.03 0.83 -34.96
N PRO A 101 7.73 0.59 -35.25
CA PRO A 101 6.73 0.43 -34.21
C PRO A 101 7.01 -0.85 -33.41
N LEU A 102 6.81 -0.79 -32.10
CA LEU A 102 6.90 -1.96 -31.22
C LEU A 102 5.48 -2.39 -30.80
N THR A 103 5.39 -3.55 -30.17
CA THR A 103 4.17 -4.01 -29.52
C THR A 103 4.52 -4.55 -28.14
N VAL A 104 3.82 -4.08 -27.11
CA VAL A 104 3.87 -4.62 -25.76
C VAL A 104 2.57 -5.37 -25.45
N THR A 105 2.69 -6.58 -24.91
CA THR A 105 1.56 -7.46 -24.55
C THR A 105 1.70 -7.98 -23.14
#